data_AF-A0A1V9UVL2-F1
#
_entry.id   AF-A0A1V9UVL2-F1
#
_cell.length_a   1.000
_cell.length_b   1.000
_cell.length_c   1.000
_cell.angle_alpha   90.00
_cell.angle_beta   90.00
_cell.angle_gamma   90.00
#
_symmetry.space_group_name_H-M   'P 1'
#
loop_
_entity.id
_entity.type
_entity.pdbx_description
1 polymer ?
#
loop_
_entity_poly.entity_id
_entity_poly.type
_entity_poly.pdbx_seq_one_letter_code
_entity_poly.pdbx_strand_id
1 'polypeptide(L)'
;MAALLKNTDVRCRIDEDLKERVTAVLSACGLTISEAMRLFLLQVVETQGLPFEVRVPSDKTARALVQAREIRSRFDSIDELLEDLDGKEAPQTRRKQSAKPKTSHSA
;
A
#
# COMPACT_ATOMS: atom_id res chain seq x y z
N MET A 1 -7.69 -2.37 50.95
CA MET A 1 -7.54 -1.09 50.24
C MET A 1 -8.06 -1.26 48.83
N ALA A 2 -9.18 -0.63 48.50
CA ALA A 2 -9.71 -0.66 47.13
C ALA A 2 -8.83 0.24 46.26
N ALA A 3 -8.19 -0.34 45.24
CA ALA A 3 -7.54 0.46 44.21
C ALA A 3 -8.61 1.33 43.56
N LEU A 4 -8.46 2.66 43.66
CA LEU A 4 -9.25 3.62 42.93
C LEU A 4 -9.00 3.36 41.44
N LEU A 5 -9.92 2.65 40.78
CA LEU A 5 -9.95 2.54 39.33
C LEU A 5 -10.12 3.97 38.79
N LYS A 6 -9.01 4.57 38.39
CA LYS A 6 -9.00 5.88 37.75
C LYS A 6 -9.53 5.69 36.34
N ASN A 7 -10.84 5.86 36.19
CA ASN A 7 -11.49 5.82 34.90
C ASN A 7 -11.34 7.19 34.24
N THR A 8 -10.66 7.23 33.10
CA THR A 8 -10.52 8.44 32.27
C THR A 8 -11.28 8.21 30.97
N ASP A 9 -12.20 9.11 30.64
CA ASP A 9 -12.99 9.04 29.41
C ASP A 9 -12.35 9.85 28.26
N VAL A 10 -12.52 9.34 27.05
CA VAL A 10 -12.16 10.03 25.81
C VAL A 10 -13.45 10.39 25.09
N ARG A 11 -13.64 11.69 24.81
CA ARG A 11 -14.79 12.19 24.05
C ARG A 11 -14.31 12.81 22.76
N CYS A 12 -14.88 12.38 21.64
CA CYS A 12 -14.59 12.91 20.32
C CYS A 12 -15.92 13.27 19.62
N ARG A 13 -15.96 14.44 18.98
CA ARG A 13 -17.07 14.79 18.07
C ARG A 13 -16.78 14.17 16.71
N ILE A 14 -17.73 13.39 16.22
CA ILE A 14 -17.68 12.79 14.89
C ILE A 14 -19.01 13.03 14.21
N ASP A 15 -18.97 13.01 12.88
CA ASP A 15 -20.16 13.01 12.05
C ASP A 15 -21.00 11.74 12.27
N GLU A 16 -22.32 11.86 12.14
CA GLU A 16 -23.25 10.76 12.39
C GLU A 16 -23.09 9.64 11.36
N ASP A 17 -22.98 9.98 10.06
CA ASP A 17 -22.78 9.00 8.99
C ASP A 17 -21.46 8.26 9.20
N LEU A 18 -20.42 8.97 9.66
CA LEU A 18 -19.14 8.35 10.01
C LEU A 18 -19.29 7.34 11.16
N LYS A 19 -20.02 7.71 12.21
CA LYS A 19 -20.29 6.82 13.36
C LYS A 19 -21.00 5.55 12.94
N GLU A 20 -22.01 5.65 12.09
CA GLU A 20 -22.77 4.49 11.60
C GLU A 20 -21.89 3.56 10.77
N ARG A 21 -21.15 4.11 9.80
CA ARG A 21 -20.24 3.35 8.94
C ARG A 21 -19.15 2.63 9.73
N VAL A 22 -18.52 3.32 10.67
CA VAL A 22 -17.48 2.73 11.53
C VAL A 22 -18.08 1.63 12.42
N THR A 23 -19.27 1.85 12.99
CA THR A 23 -19.95 0.83 13.80
C THR A 23 -20.20 -0.44 13.00
N ALA A 24 -20.69 -0.33 11.76
CA ALA A 24 -20.95 -1.48 10.91
C ALA A 24 -19.68 -2.29 10.62
N VAL A 25 -18.58 -1.60 10.27
CA VAL A 25 -17.28 -2.24 9.99
C VAL A 25 -16.71 -2.92 11.23
N LEU A 26 -16.68 -2.24 12.37
CA LEU A 26 -16.11 -2.79 13.61
C LEU A 26 -16.94 -3.93 14.19
N SER A 27 -18.28 -3.86 14.06
CA SER A 27 -19.17 -4.93 14.52
C SER A 27 -18.96 -6.23 13.74
N ALA A 28 -18.63 -6.14 12.44
CA ALA A 28 -18.24 -7.30 11.65
C ALA A 28 -16.94 -7.96 12.15
N CYS A 29 -16.08 -7.19 12.82
CA CYS A 29 -14.87 -7.67 13.50
C CYS A 29 -15.12 -8.06 14.97
N GLY A 30 -16.35 -7.99 15.47
CA GLY A 30 -16.68 -8.25 16.87
C GLY A 30 -16.19 -7.18 17.85
N LEU A 31 -15.96 -5.95 17.38
CA LEU A 31 -15.44 -4.84 18.17
C LEU A 31 -16.44 -3.70 18.28
N THR A 32 -16.48 -3.09 19.46
CA THR A 32 -17.11 -1.78 19.67
C THR A 32 -16.15 -0.64 19.29
N ILE A 33 -16.68 0.56 19.04
CA ILE A 33 -15.87 1.77 18.83
C ILE A 33 -14.91 2.00 20.01
N SER A 34 -15.38 1.80 21.24
CA SER A 34 -14.56 1.99 22.44
C SER A 34 -13.40 1.00 22.54
N GLU A 35 -13.57 -0.24 22.10
CA GLU A 35 -12.49 -1.23 22.04
C GLU A 35 -11.49 -0.89 20.94
N ALA A 36 -11.97 -0.55 19.75
CA ALA A 36 -11.11 -0.12 18.65
C ALA A 36 -10.31 1.13 19.02
N MET A 37 -10.92 2.10 19.71
CA MET A 37 -10.23 3.29 20.20
C MET A 37 -9.16 2.96 21.24
N ARG A 38 -9.43 2.02 22.16
CA ARG A 38 -8.41 1.53 23.10
C ARG A 38 -7.23 0.89 22.37
N LEU A 39 -7.49 0.02 21.40
CA LEU A 39 -6.43 -0.62 20.59
C LEU A 39 -5.61 0.41 19.82
N PHE A 40 -6.26 1.41 19.21
CA PHE A 40 -5.59 2.51 18.52
C PHE A 40 -4.64 3.25 19.46
N LEU A 41 -5.11 3.65 20.65
CA LEU A 41 -4.28 4.37 21.62
C LEU A 41 -3.11 3.53 22.14
N LEU A 42 -3.31 2.23 22.35
CA LEU A 42 -2.22 1.30 22.69
C LEU A 42 -1.18 1.23 21.58
N GLN A 43 -1.61 1.16 20.32
CA GLN A 43 -0.70 1.11 19.18
C GLN A 43 0.07 2.42 19.00
N VAL A 44 -0.54 3.56 19.32
CA VAL A 44 0.16 4.86 19.33
C VAL A 44 1.30 4.86 20.34
N VAL A 45 1.08 4.29 21.53
CA VAL A 45 2.13 4.15 22.56
C VAL A 45 3.24 3.22 22.07
N GLU A 46 2.89 2.06 21.52
CA GLU A 46 3.85 1.05 21.05
C GLU A 46 4.72 1.55 19.90
N THR A 47 4.11 2.25 18.93
CA THR A 47 4.81 2.76 17.74
C THR A 47 5.46 4.11 17.96
N GLN A 48 5.24 4.75 19.11
CA GLN A 48 5.63 6.14 19.40
C GLN A 48 5.22 7.12 18.28
N GLY A 49 4.08 6.87 17.66
CA GLY A 49 3.64 7.56 16.45
C GLY A 49 2.23 7.16 16.05
N LEU A 50 1.81 7.57 14.86
CA LEU A 50 0.53 7.12 14.33
C LEU A 50 0.68 5.69 13.78
N PRO A 51 -0.27 4.79 14.09
CA PRO A 51 -0.20 3.38 13.68
C PRO A 51 -0.57 3.16 12.22
N PHE A 52 -0.56 4.23 11.44
CA PHE A 52 -0.78 4.26 10.01
C PHE A 52 0.06 5.39 9.43
N GLU A 53 0.42 5.24 8.16
CA GLU A 53 1.24 6.21 7.47
C GLU A 53 0.44 7.49 7.20
N VAL A 54 0.82 8.60 7.83
CA VAL A 54 0.27 9.92 7.52
C VAL A 54 1.18 10.60 6.52
N ARG A 55 0.80 10.51 5.25
CA ARG A 55 1.47 11.22 4.15
C ARG A 55 0.48 12.09 3.40
N VAL A 56 0.83 13.36 3.27
CA VAL A 56 0.45 14.14 2.09
C VAL A 56 1.57 13.91 1.09
N PRO A 57 1.34 13.19 -0.03
CA PRO A 57 2.38 12.99 -1.03
C PRO A 57 2.87 14.37 -1.48
N SER A 58 4.18 14.61 -1.39
CA SER A 58 4.76 15.82 -1.99
C SER A 58 4.45 15.85 -3.49
N ASP A 59 4.39 17.01 -4.12
CA ASP A 59 4.12 17.11 -5.56
C ASP A 59 5.05 16.22 -6.40
N LYS A 60 6.32 16.10 -5.98
CA LYS A 60 7.29 15.19 -6.59
C LYS A 60 6.88 13.73 -6.45
N THR A 61 6.47 13.32 -5.25
CA THR A 61 6.01 11.94 -4.96
C THR A 61 4.69 11.63 -5.67
N ALA A 62 3.75 12.58 -5.72
CA ALA A 62 2.50 12.43 -6.44
C ALA A 62 2.74 12.24 -7.95
N ARG A 63 3.61 13.06 -8.56
CA ARG A 63 4.01 12.93 -9.96
C ARG A 63 4.72 11.60 -10.24
N ALA A 64 5.63 11.19 -9.36
CA ALA A 64 6.32 9.91 -9.49
C ALA A 64 5.35 8.71 -9.41
N LEU A 65 4.35 8.76 -8.52
CA LEU A 65 3.31 7.72 -8.44
C LEU A 65 2.42 7.65 -9.69
N VAL A 66 2.14 8.79 -10.33
CA VAL A 66 1.44 8.82 -11.63
C VAL A 66 2.31 8.20 -12.72
N GLN A 67 3.58 8.63 -12.85
CA GLN A 67 4.51 8.08 -13.83
C GLN A 67 4.72 6.57 -13.63
N ALA A 68 4.85 6.11 -12.39
CA ALA A 68 5.02 4.70 -12.06
C ALA A 68 3.84 3.82 -12.51
N ARG A 69 2.61 4.36 -12.55
CA ARG A 69 1.43 3.63 -13.08
C ARG A 69 1.46 3.47 -14.60
N GLU A 70 2.23 4.31 -15.30
CA GLU A 70 2.40 4.27 -16.75
C GLU A 70 3.58 3.38 -17.17
N ILE A 71 4.54 3.15 -16.26
CA ILE A 71 5.65 2.21 -16.48
C ILE A 71 5.08 0.79 -16.60
N ARG A 72 5.15 0.22 -17.81
CA ARG A 72 4.78 -1.18 -18.10
C ARG A 72 5.98 -2.11 -18.28
N SER A 73 7.18 -1.65 -17.93
CA SER A 73 8.41 -2.42 -18.05
C SER A 73 8.36 -3.63 -17.12
N ARG A 74 8.75 -4.80 -17.65
CA ARG A 74 9.01 -6.02 -16.89
C ARG A 74 10.43 -6.43 -17.21
N PHE A 75 11.14 -6.91 -16.19
CA PHE A 75 12.53 -7.34 -16.29
C PHE A 75 12.60 -8.80 -15.83
N ASP A 76 13.44 -9.58 -16.49
CA ASP A 76 13.61 -11.00 -16.21
C ASP A 76 14.71 -11.25 -15.16
N SER A 77 15.52 -10.23 -14.82
CA SER A 77 16.50 -10.26 -13.74
C SER A 77 16.68 -8.90 -13.04
N ILE A 78 17.28 -8.93 -11.84
CA ILE A 78 17.61 -7.70 -11.09
C ILE A 78 18.69 -6.90 -11.82
N ASP A 79 19.65 -7.59 -12.45
CA ASP A 79 20.73 -6.94 -13.20
C ASP A 79 20.17 -6.12 -14.38
N GLU A 80 19.17 -6.66 -15.10
CA GLU A 80 18.51 -5.97 -16.21
C GLU A 80 17.75 -4.70 -15.74
N LEU A 81 17.10 -4.77 -14.58
CA LEU A 81 16.45 -3.61 -13.97
C LEU A 81 17.46 -2.50 -13.60
N LEU A 82 18.60 -2.88 -13.02
CA LEU A 82 19.61 -1.92 -12.57
C LEU A 82 20.30 -1.23 -13.75
N GLU A 83 20.53 -1.95 -14.85
CA GLU A 83 21.10 -1.36 -16.08
C GLU A 83 20.20 -0.27 -16.69
N ASP A 84 18.88 -0.48 -16.72
CA ASP A 84 17.89 0.49 -17.21
C ASP A 84 17.82 1.75 -16.31
N LEU A 85 17.86 1.57 -14.99
CA LEU A 85 17.81 2.66 -14.01
C LEU A 85 19.06 3.55 -14.01
N ASP A 86 20.23 2.96 -14.27
CA ASP A 86 21.52 3.68 -14.31
C ASP A 86 21.71 4.51 -15.59
N GLY A 87 20.69 4.59 -16.46
CA GLY A 87 20.71 5.42 -17.66
C GLY A 87 21.67 4.91 -18.74
N LYS A 88 22.11 3.66 -18.63
CA LYS A 88 22.74 2.97 -19.76
C LYS A 88 21.62 2.49 -20.66
N GLU A 89 21.14 3.38 -21.53
CA GLU A 89 20.37 2.96 -22.70
C GLU A 89 21.24 1.98 -23.50
N ALA A 90 21.08 0.68 -23.23
CA ALA A 90 21.61 -0.34 -24.10
C ALA A 90 20.79 -0.30 -25.40
N PRO A 91 21.47 -0.39 -26.55
CA PRO A 91 20.88 -0.10 -27.84
C PRO A 91 19.69 -1.01 -28.12
N GLN A 92 18.73 -0.47 -28.86
CA GLN A 92 17.62 -1.18 -29.46
C GLN A 92 18.11 -2.38 -30.29
N THR A 93 18.34 -3.53 -29.66
CA THR A 93 18.56 -4.79 -30.38
C THR A 93 17.21 -5.39 -30.75
N ARG A 94 16.72 -4.91 -31.89
CA ARG A 94 15.97 -5.66 -32.91
C ARG A 94 14.81 -6.51 -32.41
N ARG A 95 13.63 -5.93 -32.58
CA ARG A 95 12.40 -6.66 -32.91
C ARG A 95 12.62 -7.60 -34.10
N LYS A 96 12.12 -8.84 -33.95
CA LYS A 96 11.83 -9.90 -34.95
C LYS A 96 13.08 -10.71 -35.37
N GLN A 97 13.08 -12.04 -35.26
CA GLN A 97 12.12 -12.96 -35.89
C GLN A 97 11.92 -14.21 -35.00
N SER A 98 10.71 -14.51 -34.51
CA SER A 98 9.75 -15.37 -35.21
C SER A 98 10.39 -16.52 -35.99
N ALA A 99 10.79 -17.59 -35.29
CA ALA A 99 11.08 -18.89 -35.89
C ALA A 99 9.89 -19.84 -35.70
N LYS A 100 8.97 -19.84 -36.67
CA LYS A 100 8.11 -20.99 -37.04
C LYS A 100 7.57 -20.70 -38.45
N PRO A 101 7.30 -21.68 -39.34
CA PRO A 101 7.49 -23.13 -39.31
C PRO A 101 8.32 -23.66 -40.51
N LYS A 102 8.77 -24.92 -40.50
CA LYS A 102 9.01 -25.66 -41.77
C LYS A 102 8.02 -26.82 -41.84
N THR A 103 7.05 -26.63 -42.73
CA THR A 103 6.06 -27.59 -43.22
C THR A 103 6.72 -28.76 -43.96
N SER A 104 6.31 -29.98 -43.57
CA SER A 104 5.96 -31.17 -44.39
C SER A 104 6.65 -31.49 -45.73
N HIS A 105 6.82 -32.82 -45.90
CA HIS A 105 6.98 -33.63 -47.13
C HIS A 105 8.40 -33.70 -47.73
N SER A 106 8.95 -34.83 -48.17
CA SER A 106 8.43 -36.18 -48.45
C SER A 106 9.59 -37.05 -48.96
N ALA A 107 9.67 -38.32 -48.54
CA ALA A 107 10.04 -39.51 -49.33
C ALA A 107 10.12 -40.71 -48.38
#